data_AF-A0A7W8QLR8-F1
#
_entry.id   AF-A0A7W8QLR8-F1
#
_cell.length_a   1.000
_cell.length_b   1.000
_cell.length_c   1.000
_cell.angle_alpha   90.00
_cell.angle_beta   90.00
_cell.angle_gamma   90.00
#
_symmetry.space_group_name_H-M   'P 1'
#
loop_
_entity.id
_entity.type
_entity.pdbx_description
1 polymer ?
#
loop_
_entity_poly.entity_id
_entity_poly.type
_entity_poly.pdbx_seq_one_letter_code
_entity_poly.pdbx_strand_id
1 'polypeptide(L)'
;MADDSSRLSPGSGRRRRTAVLIAAVLAVQVAVPAAVQLTAEERPGRFGWQMYSGRTPAPEVEAVSTDGTVVPFRKSDIGANRAEVRLDEALLTELCALEPEVAEFRVHRPEESTTVDCGEHR
;
A
#
# COMPACT_ATOMS: atom_id res chain seq x y z
N MET A 1 -3.52 2.70 74.39
CA MET A 1 -4.30 1.61 73.77
C MET A 1 -5.03 2.26 72.61
N ALA A 2 -4.43 2.19 71.43
CA ALA A 2 -4.89 2.89 70.23
C ALA A 2 -5.38 1.83 69.25
N ASP A 3 -6.64 1.92 68.84
CA ASP A 3 -7.07 1.38 67.56
C ASP A 3 -8.29 2.18 67.08
N ASP A 4 -8.00 3.22 66.30
CA ASP A 4 -8.98 3.93 65.49
C ASP A 4 -8.40 3.98 64.07
N SER A 5 -8.81 3.04 63.24
CA SER A 5 -8.46 2.99 61.82
C SER A 5 -9.57 2.35 61.00
N SER A 6 -10.80 2.82 61.22
CA SER A 6 -11.91 2.61 60.27
C SER A 6 -11.82 3.62 59.13
N ARG A 7 -10.79 3.51 58.29
CA ARG A 7 -10.72 4.28 57.03
C ARG A 7 -11.67 3.68 56.01
N LEU A 8 -12.91 4.15 56.01
CA LEU A 8 -13.83 4.05 54.87
C LEU A 8 -13.15 4.61 53.61
N SER A 9 -12.69 3.72 52.73
CA SER A 9 -12.06 4.09 51.47
C SER A 9 -13.14 4.50 50.46
N PRO A 10 -13.27 5.77 50.05
CA PRO A 10 -14.34 6.23 49.15
C PRO A 10 -14.09 5.85 47.67
N GLY A 11 -13.12 4.97 47.39
CA GLY A 11 -12.51 4.82 46.07
C GLY A 11 -13.12 3.76 45.14
N SER A 12 -13.97 2.86 45.63
CA SER A 12 -14.32 1.63 44.89
C SER A 12 -15.16 1.90 43.63
N GLY A 13 -16.17 2.77 43.72
CA GLY A 13 -17.06 3.09 42.59
C GLY A 13 -16.37 3.85 41.47
N ARG A 14 -15.48 4.80 41.81
CA ARG A 14 -14.72 5.57 40.82
C ARG A 14 -13.67 4.70 40.13
N ARG A 15 -12.97 3.84 40.89
CA ARG A 15 -12.01 2.86 40.34
C ARG A 15 -12.68 1.85 39.41
N ARG A 16 -13.87 1.36 39.76
CA ARG A 16 -14.63 0.43 38.92
C ARG A 16 -15.07 1.08 37.61
N ARG A 17 -15.56 2.33 37.64
CA ARG A 17 -15.91 3.09 36.42
C ARG A 17 -14.69 3.34 35.54
N THR A 18 -13.56 3.71 36.12
CA THR A 18 -12.29 3.87 35.39
C THR A 18 -11.83 2.57 34.75
N ALA A 19 -11.90 1.44 35.47
CA ALA A 19 -11.54 0.13 34.93
C ALA A 19 -12.43 -0.27 33.75
N VAL A 20 -13.75 -0.03 33.84
CA VAL A 20 -14.69 -0.29 32.73
C VAL A 20 -14.36 0.58 31.51
N LEU A 21 -14.06 1.86 31.71
CA LEU A 21 -13.68 2.76 30.63
C LEU A 21 -12.40 2.32 29.93
N ILE A 22 -11.37 1.95 30.70
CA ILE A 22 -10.11 1.43 30.15
C ILE A 22 -10.37 0.15 29.34
N ALA A 23 -11.13 -0.80 29.90
CA ALA A 23 -11.48 -2.04 29.21
C ALA A 23 -12.25 -1.78 27.92
N ALA A 24 -13.18 -0.82 27.92
CA ALA A 24 -13.93 -0.43 26.73
C ALA A 24 -13.02 0.18 25.65
N VAL A 25 -12.08 1.05 26.03
CA VAL A 25 -11.12 1.66 25.10
C VAL A 25 -10.21 0.59 24.48
N LEU A 26 -9.68 -0.31 25.31
CA LEU A 26 -8.85 -1.43 24.84
C LEU A 26 -9.63 -2.35 23.91
N ALA A 27 -10.89 -2.65 24.25
CA ALA A 27 -11.77 -3.45 23.41
C ALA A 27 -12.00 -2.80 22.04
N VAL A 28 -12.24 -1.48 21.99
CA VAL A 28 -12.39 -0.74 20.71
C VAL A 28 -11.09 -0.76 19.91
N GLN A 29 -9.93 -0.54 20.55
CA GLN A 29 -8.63 -0.53 19.89
C GLN A 29 -8.28 -1.89 19.24
N VAL A 30 -8.80 -3.00 19.78
CA VAL A 30 -8.56 -4.34 19.22
C VAL A 30 -9.66 -4.75 18.24
N ALA A 31 -10.92 -4.50 18.59
CA ALA A 31 -12.06 -4.96 17.81
C ALA A 31 -12.17 -4.24 16.46
N VAL A 32 -11.88 -2.93 16.41
CA VAL A 32 -11.99 -2.16 15.16
C VAL A 32 -10.97 -2.64 14.12
N PRO A 33 -9.65 -2.74 14.41
CA PRO A 33 -8.69 -3.30 13.46
C PRO A 33 -8.98 -4.76 13.10
N ALA A 34 -9.41 -5.58 14.06
CA ALA A 34 -9.76 -6.97 13.81
C ALA A 34 -10.94 -7.08 12.83
N ALA A 35 -11.97 -6.26 13.00
CA ALA A 35 -13.11 -6.21 12.08
C ALA A 35 -12.67 -5.78 10.68
N VAL A 36 -11.89 -4.69 10.57
CA VAL A 36 -11.37 -4.22 9.27
C VAL A 36 -10.53 -5.29 8.57
N GLN A 37 -9.65 -6.00 9.29
CA GLN A 37 -8.85 -7.08 8.73
C GLN A 37 -9.68 -8.28 8.24
N LEU A 38 -10.84 -8.51 8.85
CA LEU A 38 -11.73 -9.62 8.48
C LEU A 38 -12.69 -9.27 7.35
N THR A 39 -13.03 -7.99 7.17
CA THR A 39 -14.04 -7.55 6.20
C THR A 39 -13.50 -6.77 5.00
N ALA A 40 -12.25 -6.31 5.02
CA ALA A 40 -11.66 -5.60 3.89
C ALA A 40 -11.28 -6.58 2.77
N GLU A 41 -11.77 -6.32 1.55
CA GLU A 41 -11.43 -7.07 0.33
C GLU A 41 -9.94 -6.89 -0.03
N GLU A 42 -9.40 -5.69 0.17
CA GLU A 42 -7.97 -5.41 0.14
C GLU A 42 -7.41 -5.49 1.56
N ARG A 43 -6.59 -6.51 1.84
CA ARG A 43 -5.90 -6.62 3.12
C ARG A 43 -4.93 -5.44 3.25
N PRO A 44 -5.11 -4.54 4.23
CA PRO A 44 -4.12 -3.50 4.47
C PRO A 44 -2.77 -4.18 4.77
N GLY A 45 -1.74 -3.81 3.99
CA GLY A 45 -0.39 -4.31 4.18
C GLY A 45 0.02 -4.21 5.66
N ARG A 46 0.67 -5.26 6.18
CA ARG A 46 1.01 -5.43 7.61
C ARG A 46 1.46 -4.10 8.23
N PHE A 47 0.65 -3.61 9.17
CA PHE A 47 0.72 -2.26 9.75
C PHE A 47 2.14 -1.81 10.12
N GLY A 48 2.64 -0.88 9.31
CA GLY A 48 3.44 0.25 9.73
C GLY A 48 3.29 1.30 8.65
N TRP A 49 2.79 2.50 8.97
CA TRP A 49 2.77 3.63 8.05
C TRP A 49 4.20 4.02 7.59
N GLN A 50 5.23 3.55 8.31
CA GLN A 50 6.65 3.61 7.92
C GLN A 50 7.13 2.43 7.04
N MET A 51 6.30 1.39 6.89
CA MET A 51 6.57 0.15 6.16
C MET A 51 5.76 0.04 4.86
N TYR A 52 5.14 1.13 4.42
CA TYR A 52 4.58 1.24 3.06
C TYR A 52 5.71 1.39 2.02
N SER A 53 6.63 0.45 2.05
CA SER A 53 7.65 0.18 1.05
C SER A 53 7.42 -1.22 0.49
N GLY A 54 6.16 -1.61 0.29
CA GLY A 54 5.84 -2.76 -0.53
C GLY A 54 6.46 -2.53 -1.90
N ARG A 55 7.41 -3.39 -2.28
CA ARG A 55 7.94 -3.42 -3.64
C ARG A 55 7.04 -4.35 -4.43
N THR A 56 6.47 -3.86 -5.52
CA THR A 56 5.89 -4.74 -6.52
C THR A 56 7.02 -5.38 -7.32
N PRO A 57 6.83 -6.62 -7.82
CA PRO A 57 7.75 -7.18 -8.81
C PRO A 57 7.92 -6.18 -9.96
N ALA A 58 9.15 -6.05 -10.47
CA ALA A 58 9.39 -5.18 -11.62
C ALA A 58 8.53 -5.66 -12.80
N PRO A 59 7.84 -4.74 -13.52
CA PRO A 59 7.05 -5.12 -14.68
C PRO A 59 7.97 -5.64 -15.79
N GLU A 60 7.45 -6.53 -16.62
CA GLU A 60 8.09 -6.88 -17.88
C GLU A 60 7.57 -5.95 -18.96
N VAL A 61 8.47 -5.28 -19.67
CA VAL A 61 8.10 -4.31 -20.70
C VAL A 61 8.63 -4.78 -22.05
N GLU A 62 7.75 -4.74 -23.04
CA GLU A 62 8.07 -4.96 -24.44
C GLU A 62 7.86 -3.66 -25.21
N ALA A 63 8.83 -3.29 -26.03
CA ALA A 63 8.68 -2.18 -26.97
C ALA A 63 8.24 -2.76 -28.31
N VAL A 64 7.15 -2.23 -28.86
CA VAL A 64 6.70 -2.56 -30.21
C VAL A 64 7.11 -1.42 -31.11
N SER A 65 8.00 -1.71 -32.04
CA SER A 65 8.46 -0.75 -33.03
C SER A 65 7.35 -0.43 -34.04
N THR A 66 7.47 0.72 -34.69
CA THR A 66 6.56 1.19 -35.76
C THR A 66 6.48 0.27 -36.98
N ASP A 67 7.46 -0.62 -37.16
CA ASP A 67 7.45 -1.69 -38.16
C ASP A 67 6.75 -2.98 -37.70
N GLY A 68 6.22 -2.99 -36.47
CA GLY A 68 5.58 -4.14 -35.83
C GLY A 68 6.54 -5.12 -35.18
N THR A 69 7.86 -4.85 -35.21
CA THR A 69 8.85 -5.69 -34.54
C THR A 69 8.75 -5.53 -33.02
N VAL A 70 8.62 -6.66 -32.31
CA VAL A 70 8.63 -6.66 -30.84
C VAL A 70 10.07 -6.81 -30.37
N VAL A 71 10.56 -5.81 -29.65
CA VAL A 71 11.91 -5.80 -29.07
C VAL A 71 11.77 -5.86 -27.54
N PRO A 72 12.40 -6.85 -26.88
CA PRO A 72 12.42 -6.89 -25.41
C PRO A 72 13.09 -5.64 -24.87
N PHE A 73 12.37 -4.83 -24.09
CA PHE A 73 12.93 -3.65 -23.45
C PHE A 73 13.73 -4.10 -22.22
N ARG A 74 15.06 -3.96 -22.26
CA ARG A 74 15.92 -4.54 -21.22
C ARG A 74 15.90 -3.70 -19.95
N LYS A 75 15.02 -4.10 -19.02
CA LYS A 75 15.07 -4.16 -17.53
C LYS A 75 15.96 -3.24 -16.66
N SER A 76 17.00 -2.55 -17.14
CA SER A 76 17.81 -1.65 -16.29
C SER A 76 17.09 -0.35 -15.93
N ASP A 77 16.10 0.06 -16.73
CA ASP A 77 15.59 1.43 -16.67
C ASP A 77 14.26 1.53 -15.91
N ILE A 78 13.53 0.42 -15.78
CA ILE A 78 12.27 0.34 -15.04
C ILE A 78 12.47 -0.58 -13.83
N GLY A 79 12.90 0.02 -12.73
CA GLY A 79 13.09 -0.68 -11.47
C GLY A 79 11.78 -1.10 -10.81
N ALA A 80 11.89 -1.97 -9.79
CA ALA A 80 10.76 -2.28 -8.91
C ALA A 80 10.28 -1.01 -8.21
N ASN A 81 9.05 -0.59 -8.53
CA ASN A 81 8.43 0.58 -7.94
C ASN A 81 7.88 0.29 -6.54
N ARG A 82 7.58 1.36 -5.80
CA ARG A 82 6.73 1.25 -4.62
C ARG A 82 5.31 0.94 -5.08
N ALA A 83 4.60 0.10 -4.33
CA ALA A 83 3.24 -0.31 -4.66
C ALA A 83 2.28 0.87 -4.92
N GLU A 84 2.47 1.99 -4.23
CA GLU A 84 1.61 3.17 -4.35
C GLU A 84 1.90 4.05 -5.56
N VAL A 85 2.97 3.78 -6.30
CA VAL A 85 3.47 4.67 -7.34
C VAL A 85 3.66 3.92 -8.64
N ARG A 86 2.78 4.18 -9.61
CA ARG A 86 2.88 3.72 -11.01
C ARG A 86 3.83 4.64 -11.81
N LEU A 87 5.11 4.62 -11.44
CA LEU A 87 6.16 5.41 -12.10
C LEU A 87 6.50 4.89 -13.50
N ASP A 88 6.22 3.62 -13.76
CA ASP A 88 6.42 2.95 -15.04
C ASP A 88 5.62 3.61 -16.17
N GLU A 89 4.33 3.93 -15.96
CA GLU A 89 3.51 4.57 -17.01
C GLU A 89 3.97 5.98 -17.35
N ALA A 90 4.28 6.79 -16.32
CA ALA A 90 4.80 8.14 -16.53
C ALA A 90 6.15 8.10 -17.25
N LEU A 91 7.04 7.18 -16.88
CA LEU A 91 8.33 7.00 -17.54
C LEU A 91 8.18 6.54 -18.99
N LEU A 92 7.28 5.61 -19.28
CA LEU A 92 7.05 5.12 -20.64
C LEU A 92 6.47 6.21 -21.55
N THR A 93 5.63 7.09 -21.00
CA THR A 93 5.11 8.27 -21.71
C THR A 93 6.26 9.20 -22.13
N GLU A 94 7.21 9.48 -21.24
CA GLU A 94 8.39 10.29 -21.57
C GLU A 94 9.32 9.57 -22.55
N LEU A 95 9.45 8.24 -22.44
CA LEU A 95 10.23 7.43 -23.38
C LEU A 95 9.64 7.45 -24.79
N CYS A 96 8.32 7.52 -24.94
CA CYS A 96 7.68 7.69 -26.25
C CYS A 96 8.16 8.96 -26.98
N ALA A 97 8.47 10.04 -26.26
CA ALA A 97 9.00 11.26 -26.84
C ALA A 97 10.49 11.16 -27.23
N LEU A 98 11.23 10.25 -26.59
CA LEU A 98 12.67 10.05 -26.81
C LEU A 98 12.99 8.99 -27.87
N GLU A 99 12.11 8.00 -28.04
CA GLU A 99 12.29 6.83 -28.90
C GLU A 99 11.24 6.82 -30.02
N PRO A 100 11.38 7.68 -31.06
CA PRO A 100 10.37 7.80 -32.10
C PRO A 100 10.15 6.50 -32.88
N GLU A 101 11.08 5.57 -32.90
CA GLU A 101 10.95 4.25 -33.53
C GLU A 101 9.90 3.35 -32.85
N VAL A 102 9.53 3.62 -31.61
CA VAL A 102 8.55 2.84 -30.84
C VAL A 102 7.13 3.35 -31.10
N ALA A 103 6.23 2.44 -31.42
CA ALA A 103 4.81 2.72 -31.59
C ALA A 103 4.01 2.54 -30.30
N GLU A 104 4.31 1.49 -29.53
CA GLU A 104 3.65 1.24 -28.24
C GLU A 104 4.58 0.49 -27.28
N PHE A 105 4.34 0.68 -25.98
CA PHE A 105 4.93 -0.14 -24.92
C PHE A 105 3.87 -1.04 -24.31
N ARG A 106 4.17 -2.33 -24.20
CA ARG A 106 3.33 -3.31 -23.50
C ARG A 106 3.92 -3.61 -22.15
N VAL A 107 3.13 -3.42 -21.10
CA VAL A 107 3.52 -3.58 -19.70
C VAL A 107 2.81 -4.79 -19.13
N HIS A 108 3.58 -5.77 -18.68
CA HIS A 108 3.08 -7.00 -18.06
C HIS A 108 3.39 -6.98 -16.56
N ARG A 109 2.33 -6.98 -15.75
CA ARG A 109 2.36 -7.09 -14.29
C ARG A 109 1.71 -8.42 -13.89
N PRO A 110 1.98 -8.95 -12.68
CA PRO A 110 1.45 -10.25 -12.27
C PRO A 110 -0.07 -10.40 -12.35
N GLU A 111 -0.81 -9.30 -12.23
CA GLU A 111 -2.28 -9.28 -12.18
C GLU A 111 -2.91 -8.48 -13.33
N GLU A 112 -2.11 -7.78 -14.14
CA GLU A 112 -2.60 -6.81 -15.11
C GLU A 112 -1.64 -6.69 -16.30
N SER A 113 -2.18 -6.55 -17.51
CA SER A 113 -1.42 -6.08 -18.67
C SER A 113 -2.01 -4.78 -19.19
N THR A 114 -1.15 -3.82 -19.52
CA THR A 114 -1.52 -2.50 -20.02
C THR A 114 -0.67 -2.15 -21.23
N THR A 115 -1.21 -1.33 -22.13
CA THR A 115 -0.48 -0.78 -23.27
C THR A 115 -0.42 0.74 -23.16
N VAL A 116 0.74 1.31 -23.45
CA VAL A 116 0.95 2.75 -23.60
C VAL A 116 1.22 3.03 -25.08
N ASP A 117 0.31 3.75 -25.74
CA ASP A 117 0.41 4.13 -27.14
C ASP A 117 1.26 5.41 -27.28
N CYS A 118 2.31 5.36 -28.09
CA CYS A 118 3.20 6.50 -28.33
C CYS A 118 2.66 7.46 -29.40
N GLY A 119 1.58 7.09 -30.11
CA GLY A 119 0.98 7.89 -31.18
C GLY A 119 0.40 9.24 -30.73
N GLU A 120 0.00 9.36 -29.45
CA GLU A 120 -0.50 10.62 -28.87
C GLU A 120 0.61 11.53 -28.32
N HIS A 121 1.84 11.00 -28.18
CA HIS A 121 2.96 11.63 -27.47
C HIS A 121 4.14 12.02 -28.37
N ARG A 122 3.92 12.04 -29.69
CA ARG A 122 4.93 12.30 -30.73
C ARG A 122 4.84 13.71 -31.30
#